data_AF-A0A968Z2E3-F1
#
_entry.id   AF-A0A968Z2E3-F1
#
_cell.length_a   1.000
_cell.length_b   1.000
_cell.length_c   1.000
_cell.angle_alpha   90.00
_cell.angle_beta   90.00
_cell.angle_gamma   90.00
#
_symmetry.space_group_name_H-M   'P 1'
#
loop_
_entity.id
_entity.type
_entity.pdbx_description
1 polymer ?
#
loop_
_entity_poly.entity_id
_entity_poly.type
_entity_poly.pdbx_seq_one_letter_code
_entity_poly.pdbx_strand_id
1 'polypeptide(L)' 'LQSPPLCRYAVVDVHVSRLRSKIGDNPKSPEFIHTDWGTGYFFQGVTTPASEVVSA' A
#
# COMPACT_ATOMS: atom_id res chain seq x y z
N LEU A 1 9.98 20.37 2.54
CA LEU A 1 9.11 20.05 1.38
C LEU A 1 9.99 19.94 0.14
N GLN A 2 10.47 18.74 -0.19
CA GLN A 2 11.25 18.53 -1.41
C GLN A 2 10.49 17.53 -2.26
N SER A 3 9.62 18.06 -3.13
CA SER A 3 8.87 17.27 -4.10
C SER A 3 9.83 16.76 -5.18
N PRO A 4 10.02 15.45 -5.36
CA PRO A 4 10.81 14.91 -6.47
C PRO A 4 10.02 15.04 -7.80
N PRO A 5 10.70 15.00 -8.96
CA PRO A 5 10.13 15.42 -10.24
C PRO A 5 8.92 14.57 -10.63
N LEU A 6 7.80 15.27 -10.77
CA LEU A 6 6.51 14.76 -11.21
C LEU A 6 6.61 14.34 -12.67
N CYS A 7 6.33 13.07 -12.97
CA CYS A 7 5.64 12.62 -14.20
C CYS A 7 5.46 11.10 -14.30
N ARG A 8 6.18 10.27 -13.52
CA ARG A 8 6.00 8.80 -13.56
C ARG A 8 5.23 8.21 -12.37
N TYR A 9 5.24 8.88 -11.22
CA TYR A 9 4.61 8.40 -9.99
C TYR A 9 3.12 8.78 -9.86
N ALA A 10 2.66 9.84 -10.55
CA ALA A 10 1.25 10.27 -10.51
C ALA A 10 0.28 9.19 -11.01
N VAL A 11 0.72 8.37 -11.96
CA VAL A 11 -0.07 7.24 -12.46
C VAL A 11 -0.27 6.22 -11.33
N VAL A 12 0.77 5.94 -10.54
CA VAL A 12 0.68 5.01 -9.40
C VAL A 12 -0.32 5.54 -8.35
N ASP A 13 -0.27 6.83 -8.04
CA ASP A 13 -1.23 7.45 -7.12
C ASP A 13 -2.69 7.33 -7.58
N VAL A 14 -2.95 7.48 -8.88
CA VAL A 14 -4.30 7.29 -9.45
C VAL A 14 -4.73 5.82 -9.32
N HIS A 15 -3.85 4.87 -9.61
CA HIS A 15 -4.18 3.45 -9.49
C HIS A 15 -4.43 3.06 -8.03
N VAL A 16 -3.59 3.51 -7.11
CA VAL A 16 -3.75 3.26 -5.66
C VAL A 16 -5.06 3.86 -5.15
N SER A 17 -5.41 5.09 -5.58
CA SER A 17 -6.68 5.72 -5.19
C SER A 17 -7.89 4.95 -5.72
N ARG A 18 -7.86 4.50 -6.98
CA ARG A 18 -8.94 3.69 -7.58
C ARG A 18 -9.09 2.34 -6.89
N LEU A 19 -7.97 1.70 -6.55
CA LEU A 19 -7.97 0.43 -5.82
C LEU A 19 -8.59 0.60 -4.45
N ARG A 20 -8.19 1.63 -3.68
CA ARG A 20 -8.78 1.95 -2.36
C ARG A 20 -10.30 2.12 -2.43
N SER A 21 -10.80 2.89 -3.41
CA SER A 21 -12.24 3.04 -3.61
C SER A 21 -12.94 1.73 -3.98
N LYS A 22 -12.28 0.82 -4.70
CA LYS A 22 -12.87 -0.46 -5.12
C LYS A 22 -12.99 -1.46 -3.96
N ILE A 23 -12.01 -1.46 -3.05
CA ILE A 23 -11.97 -2.36 -1.88
C ILE A 23 -12.64 -1.75 -0.64
N GLY A 24 -13.15 -0.51 -0.73
CA GLY A 24 -13.79 0.19 0.39
C GLY A 24 -12.81 0.74 1.44
N ASP A 25 -11.52 0.84 1.10
CA ASP A 25 -10.47 1.25 2.03
C ASP A 25 -10.38 2.78 2.14
N ASN A 26 -10.27 3.29 3.36
CA ASN A 26 -10.33 4.72 3.63
C ASN A 26 -8.95 5.37 3.41
N PRO A 27 -8.84 6.48 2.67
CA PRO A 27 -7.55 7.10 2.37
C PRO A 27 -6.83 7.67 3.61
N LYS A 28 -7.57 7.94 4.69
CA LYS A 28 -7.04 8.45 5.97
C LYS A 28 -6.54 7.36 6.91
N SER A 29 -7.02 6.13 6.74
CA SER A 29 -6.68 4.97 7.57
C SER A 29 -6.68 3.73 6.68
N PRO A 30 -5.67 3.58 5.80
CA PRO A 30 -5.64 2.46 4.89
C PRO A 30 -5.36 1.17 5.67
N GLU A 31 -6.26 0.20 5.61
CA GLU A 31 -6.05 -1.12 6.23
C GLU A 31 -5.19 -2.04 5.36
N PHE A 32 -5.23 -1.85 4.04
CA PHE A 32 -4.58 -2.78 3.11
C PHE A 32 -3.34 -2.21 2.44
N ILE A 33 -3.41 -0.98 1.93
CA ILE A 33 -2.31 -0.37 1.15
C ILE A 33 -1.69 0.77 1.95
N HIS A 34 -0.58 0.50 2.60
CA HIS A 34 0.18 1.51 3.33
C HIS A 34 1.22 2.20 2.45
N THR A 35 1.56 3.43 2.83
CA THR A 35 2.45 4.30 2.05
C THR A 35 3.61 4.74 2.93
N ASP A 36 4.82 4.33 2.56
CA ASP A 36 6.07 4.80 3.16
C ASP A 36 6.74 5.81 2.24
N TRP A 37 6.81 7.05 2.72
CA TRP A 37 7.40 8.20 2.02
C TRP A 37 8.93 8.06 1.93
N GLY A 38 9.40 7.22 1.03
CA GLY A 38 10.82 6.91 0.84
C GLY A 38 11.05 5.51 0.25
N THR A 39 10.10 4.59 0.47
CA THR A 39 10.19 3.19 0.03
C THR A 39 9.14 2.85 -1.04
N GLY A 40 7.93 3.42 -0.95
CA GLY A 40 6.83 3.16 -1.87
C GLY A 40 5.56 2.67 -1.17
N TYR A 41 4.77 1.86 -1.86
CA TYR A 41 3.51 1.30 -1.34
C TYR A 41 3.68 -0.17 -1.03
N PHE A 42 3.13 -0.60 0.10
CA PHE A 42 3.14 -1.99 0.52
C PHE A 42 1.72 -2.47 0.77
N PHE A 43 1.47 -3.71 0.35
CA PHE A 43 0.19 -4.38 0.54
C PHE A 43 0.31 -5.30 1.74
N GLN A 44 -0.38 -4.96 2.83
CA GLN A 44 -0.52 -5.81 3.99
C GLN A 44 -1.71 -6.74 3.78
N GLY A 45 -1.60 -7.62 2.77
CA GLY A 45 -2.45 -8.80 2.71
C GLY A 45 -2.05 -9.70 3.88
N VAL A 46 -3.03 -10.25 4.60
CA VAL A 46 -2.83 -11.24 5.66
C VAL A 46 -1.80 -12.27 5.20
N THR A 47 -0.55 -12.02 5.55
CA THR A 47 0.51 -12.99 5.35
C THR A 47 0.23 -13.92 6.49
N THR A 48 -0.49 -15.01 6.21
CA THR A 48 -0.56 -16.16 7.09
C THR A 48 0.86 -16.33 7.61
N PRO A 49 1.12 -16.05 8.90
CA PRO A 49 2.48 -15.96 9.37
C PRO A 49 3.07 -17.34 9.11
N ALA A 50 4.07 -17.42 8.24
CA ALA A 50 4.86 -18.62 8.03
C ALA A 50 5.56 -19.11 9.33
N SER A 51 5.22 -18.51 10.48
CA SER A 51 5.59 -18.90 11.83
C SER A 51 4.66 -19.95 12.47
N GLU A 52 3.55 -20.36 11.85
CA GLU A 52 2.67 -21.41 12.41
C GLU A 52 2.89 -22.82 11.81
N VAL A 53 4.01 -23.03 11.11
CA VAL A 53 4.45 -24.34 10.60
C VAL A 53 5.88 -24.65 11.04
N VAL A 54 6.13 -24.57 12.35
CA VAL A 54 7.28 -25.25 13.00
C VAL A 54 6.80 -25.89 14.31
N SER A 55 5.94 -26.91 14.20
CA SER A 55 5.72 -27.96 15.21
C SER A 55 4.71 -28.97 14.66
N ALA A 56 5.19 -29.89 13.83
CA ALA A 56 4.56 -31.18 13.57
C ALA A 56 5.66 -32.19 13.28
#